data_AF-A0A0A2JP53-F1
#
_entry.id   AF-A0A0A2JP53-F1
#
_cell.length_a   1.000
_cell.length_b   1.000
_cell.length_c   1.000
_cell.angle_alpha   90.00
_cell.angle_beta   90.00
_cell.angle_gamma   90.00
#
_symmetry.space_group_name_H-M   'P 1'
#
loop_
_entity.id
_entity.type
_entity.pdbx_description
1 polymer ?
#
loop_
_entity_poly.entity_id
_entity_poly.type
_entity_poly.pdbx_seq_one_letter_code
_entity_poly.pdbx_strand_id
1 'polypeptide(L)'
;MSVNPFRPFEGPPIYQEEYRGNYAPKVIEKEITGLQVVAPDTPYVAATGTHSLYFIDTRFDPKTAQHIKEQIENATMADLVERIDIDEILITAARRNPTTGKTTFVFDPVYVRVLFAKGINRCNPEIKLPEYPFAGDWVVNYDLGDGVKVPKGVVIRNGVVIRS
;
A
#
# COMPACT_ATOMS: atom_id res chain seq x y z
N MET A 1 -12.56 -0.04 -22.87
CA MET A 1 -12.15 -0.89 -21.74
C MET A 1 -11.29 -0.03 -20.82
N SER A 2 -11.61 0.06 -19.53
CA SER A 2 -10.75 0.79 -18.58
C SER A 2 -9.46 0.01 -18.45
N VAL A 3 -8.34 0.61 -18.83
CA VAL A 3 -7.00 0.02 -18.63
C VAL A 3 -6.70 0.08 -17.13
N ASN A 4 -6.14 -0.99 -16.57
CA ASN A 4 -5.71 -0.98 -15.18
C ASN A 4 -4.56 0.03 -15.03
N PRO A 5 -4.70 1.12 -14.24
CA PRO A 5 -3.66 2.14 -14.10
C PRO A 5 -2.38 1.60 -13.45
N PHE A 6 -2.45 0.50 -12.72
CA PHE A 6 -1.27 -0.21 -12.20
C PHE A 6 -0.52 -1.00 -13.28
N ARG A 7 -1.16 -1.25 -14.44
CA ARG A 7 -0.58 -2.01 -15.56
C ARG A 7 -0.97 -1.43 -16.92
N PRO A 8 -0.42 -0.25 -17.28
CA PRO A 8 -0.68 0.38 -18.58
C PRO A 8 0.15 -0.24 -19.71
N PHE A 9 1.20 -1.01 -19.39
CA PHE A 9 2.12 -1.59 -20.37
C PHE A 9 1.74 -3.03 -20.73
N GLU A 10 1.88 -3.34 -22.01
CA GLU A 10 1.79 -4.72 -22.50
C GLU A 10 3.03 -5.54 -22.10
N GLY A 11 2.87 -6.87 -22.06
CA GLY A 11 3.93 -7.80 -21.67
C GLY A 11 4.11 -7.94 -20.15
N PRO A 12 5.10 -8.75 -19.73
CA PRO A 12 5.44 -8.90 -18.33
C PRO A 12 6.05 -7.62 -17.76
N PRO A 13 5.67 -7.21 -16.54
CA PRO A 13 6.29 -6.09 -15.84
C PRO A 13 7.76 -6.35 -15.49
N ILE A 14 8.52 -5.27 -15.32
CA ILE A 14 9.92 -5.31 -14.90
C ILE A 14 9.99 -4.83 -13.44
N TYR A 15 10.69 -5.55 -12.57
CA TYR A 15 10.78 -5.22 -11.15
C TYR A 15 12.21 -4.95 -10.70
N GLN A 16 12.32 -4.35 -9.51
CA GLN A 16 13.54 -4.37 -8.72
C GLN A 16 13.69 -5.73 -8.02
N GLU A 17 14.27 -6.69 -8.75
CA GLU A 17 14.45 -8.07 -8.29
C GLU A 17 15.29 -8.19 -7.02
N GLU A 18 16.16 -7.20 -6.74
CA GLU A 18 16.96 -7.15 -5.52
C GLU A 18 16.11 -7.16 -4.23
N TYR A 19 14.84 -6.77 -4.31
CA TYR A 19 13.91 -6.78 -3.18
C TYR A 19 12.94 -7.97 -3.16
N ARG A 20 12.90 -8.84 -4.19
CA ARG A 20 11.92 -9.95 -4.31
C ARG A 20 12.40 -11.30 -3.81
N GLY A 21 13.70 -11.57 -3.93
CA GLY A 21 14.31 -12.86 -3.58
C GLY A 21 14.82 -12.92 -2.14
N ASN A 22 16.13 -12.96 -1.96
CA ASN A 22 16.80 -13.05 -0.65
C ASN A 22 16.78 -11.74 0.15
N TYR A 23 15.83 -10.85 -0.12
CA TYR A 23 15.73 -9.58 0.57
C TYR A 23 15.20 -9.80 1.99
N ALA A 24 15.97 -9.35 2.98
CA ALA A 24 15.50 -9.25 4.35
C ALA A 24 14.82 -7.88 4.54
N PRO A 25 13.48 -7.81 4.59
CA PRO A 25 12.79 -6.55 4.75
C PRO A 25 13.10 -5.94 6.12
N LYS A 26 13.13 -4.62 6.17
CA LYS A 26 13.04 -3.92 7.45
C LYS A 26 11.66 -4.16 8.03
N VAL A 27 11.61 -4.46 9.33
CA VAL A 27 10.36 -4.61 10.06
C VAL A 27 10.31 -3.65 11.22
N ILE A 28 9.12 -3.18 11.54
CA ILE A 28 8.82 -2.40 12.73
C ILE A 28 7.74 -3.10 13.53
N GLU A 29 7.81 -3.02 14.85
CA GLU A 29 6.75 -3.48 15.73
C GLU A 29 5.82 -2.32 16.03
N LYS A 30 4.53 -2.50 15.73
CA LYS A 30 3.47 -1.58 16.15
C LYS A 30 2.69 -2.20 17.29
N GLU A 31 2.43 -1.41 18.34
CA GLU A 31 1.82 -1.88 19.59
C GLU A 31 0.50 -2.66 19.41
N ILE A 32 -0.25 -2.40 18.32
CA ILE A 32 -1.57 -2.99 18.11
C ILE A 32 -1.64 -3.91 16.87
N THR A 33 -0.97 -3.57 15.77
CA THR A 33 -1.00 -4.38 14.53
C THR A 33 0.12 -5.43 14.47
N GLY A 34 1.04 -5.44 15.45
CA GLY A 34 2.18 -6.34 15.49
C GLY A 34 3.29 -5.95 14.52
N LEU A 35 4.08 -6.94 14.09
CA LEU A 35 5.16 -6.74 13.13
C LEU A 35 4.62 -6.28 11.77
N GLN A 36 5.27 -5.26 11.23
CA GLN A 36 4.94 -4.68 9.94
C GLN A 36 6.19 -4.52 9.08
N VAL A 37 6.14 -5.00 7.85
CA VAL A 37 7.17 -4.73 6.84
C VAL A 37 7.19 -3.24 6.50
N VAL A 38 8.40 -2.71 6.33
CA VAL A 38 8.66 -1.36 5.84
C VAL A 38 9.19 -1.46 4.42
N ALA A 39 8.56 -0.71 3.51
CA ALA A 39 9.03 -0.60 2.14
C ALA A 39 10.42 0.02 2.08
N PRO A 40 11.29 -0.43 1.16
CA PRO A 40 12.56 0.23 0.90
C PRO A 40 12.34 1.66 0.39
N ASP A 41 13.38 2.48 0.50
CA ASP A 41 13.39 3.88 0.05
C ASP A 41 13.58 3.94 -1.48
N THR A 42 12.53 3.55 -2.20
CA THR A 42 12.42 3.51 -3.65
C THR A 42 10.96 3.74 -4.04
N PRO A 43 10.68 4.43 -5.17
CA PRO A 43 9.31 4.61 -5.62
C PRO A 43 8.70 3.32 -6.19
N TYR A 44 9.50 2.28 -6.47
CA TYR A 44 9.05 1.07 -7.16
C TYR A 44 8.61 -0.06 -6.25
N VAL A 45 8.67 0.13 -4.93
CA VAL A 45 8.24 -0.87 -3.95
C VAL A 45 7.41 -0.19 -2.88
N ALA A 46 6.16 -0.63 -2.75
CA ALA A 46 5.17 -0.11 -1.81
C ALA A 46 4.90 -1.12 -0.70
N ALA A 47 4.72 -0.66 0.53
CA ALA A 47 4.24 -1.52 1.60
C ALA A 47 2.77 -1.83 1.37
N THR A 48 2.40 -3.11 1.47
CA THR A 48 1.00 -3.53 1.43
C THR A 48 0.69 -4.45 2.59
N GLY A 49 -0.31 -4.10 3.39
CA GLY A 49 -0.66 -4.86 4.59
C GLY A 49 0.49 -4.97 5.61
N THR A 50 0.44 -5.98 6.47
CA THR A 50 1.44 -6.14 7.55
C THR A 50 2.71 -6.83 7.10
N HIS A 51 2.63 -7.77 6.15
CA HIS A 51 3.74 -8.69 5.85
C HIS A 51 4.04 -8.78 4.35
N SER A 52 3.63 -7.78 3.57
CA SER A 52 3.80 -7.85 2.11
C SER A 52 4.31 -6.56 1.49
N LEU A 53 5.04 -6.71 0.39
CA LEU A 53 5.49 -5.62 -0.46
C LEU A 53 4.88 -5.77 -1.85
N TYR A 54 4.41 -4.66 -2.40
CA TYR A 54 3.90 -4.54 -3.75
C TYR A 54 4.98 -3.94 -4.65
N PHE A 55 5.21 -4.55 -5.80
CA PHE A 55 6.24 -4.19 -6.77
C PHE A 55 5.61 -3.48 -7.95
N ILE A 56 6.03 -2.23 -8.15
CA ILE A 56 5.58 -1.36 -9.23
C ILE A 56 6.53 -1.53 -10.41
N ASP A 57 5.97 -1.59 -11.61
CA ASP A 57 6.72 -1.75 -12.86
C ASP A 57 7.75 -0.63 -13.04
N THR A 58 9.03 -0.97 -13.21
CA THR A 58 10.12 -0.01 -13.35
C THR A 58 10.09 0.74 -14.69
N ARG A 59 9.20 0.36 -15.61
CA ARG A 59 8.93 1.12 -16.84
C ARG A 59 8.19 2.44 -16.58
N PHE A 60 7.55 2.61 -15.42
CA PHE A 60 7.04 3.90 -15.00
C PHE A 60 8.20 4.88 -14.74
N ASP A 61 7.99 6.15 -15.04
CA ASP A 61 8.90 7.18 -14.53
C ASP A 61 8.81 7.24 -12.99
N PRO A 62 9.88 7.66 -12.30
CA PRO A 62 9.92 7.65 -10.83
C PRO A 62 8.78 8.43 -10.16
N LYS A 63 8.29 9.50 -10.79
CA LYS A 63 7.22 10.33 -10.22
C LYS A 63 5.88 9.60 -10.29
N THR A 64 5.59 8.96 -11.42
CA THR A 64 4.37 8.14 -11.56
C THR A 64 4.43 6.94 -10.63
N ALA A 65 5.57 6.25 -10.53
CA ALA A 65 5.74 5.13 -9.59
C ALA A 65 5.55 5.57 -8.13
N GLN A 66 6.12 6.72 -7.74
CA GLN A 66 5.92 7.30 -6.40
C GLN A 66 4.45 7.58 -6.11
N HIS A 67 3.73 8.14 -7.09
CA HIS A 67 2.32 8.40 -6.95
C HIS A 67 1.51 7.11 -6.76
N ILE A 68 1.80 6.07 -7.55
CA ILE A 68 1.20 4.74 -7.42
C ILE A 68 1.47 4.17 -6.02
N LYS A 69 2.72 4.26 -5.54
CA LYS A 69 3.13 3.81 -4.21
C LYS A 69 2.30 4.48 -3.11
N GLU A 70 2.11 5.79 -3.19
CA GLU A 70 1.28 6.54 -2.21
C GLU A 70 -0.18 6.07 -2.20
N GLN A 71 -0.78 5.82 -3.37
CA GLN A 71 -2.15 5.30 -3.46
C GLN A 71 -2.26 3.92 -2.81
N ILE A 72 -1.30 3.03 -3.07
CA ILE A 72 -1.28 1.67 -2.51
C ILE A 72 -1.10 1.73 -0.99
N GLU A 73 -0.04 2.40 -0.52
CA GLU A 73 0.28 2.43 0.91
C GLU A 73 -0.86 3.04 1.72
N ASN A 74 -1.50 4.10 1.23
CA ASN A 74 -2.65 4.68 1.92
C ASN A 74 -3.90 3.80 1.90
N ALA A 75 -4.08 2.96 0.88
CA ALA A 75 -5.21 2.04 0.80
C ALA A 75 -5.02 0.79 1.68
N THR A 76 -3.79 0.31 1.82
CA THR A 76 -3.52 -1.01 2.40
C THR A 76 -2.87 -0.98 3.77
N MET A 77 -2.12 0.07 4.10
CA MET A 77 -1.42 0.16 5.37
C MET A 77 -2.41 0.59 6.43
N ALA A 78 -2.88 -0.34 7.25
CA ALA A 78 -3.79 -0.03 8.35
C ALA A 78 -3.13 0.96 9.32
N ASP A 79 -3.74 2.14 9.46
CA ASP A 79 -3.56 3.01 10.61
C ASP A 79 -4.86 2.91 11.42
N LEU A 80 -4.74 2.63 12.71
CA LEU A 80 -5.89 2.46 13.60
C LEU A 80 -6.59 3.78 13.88
N VAL A 81 -5.92 4.90 13.60
CA VAL A 81 -6.44 6.23 13.79
C VAL A 81 -7.14 6.74 12.53
N GLU A 82 -6.97 6.11 11.38
CA GLU A 82 -7.49 6.64 10.12
C GLU A 82 -8.37 5.64 9.36
N ARG A 83 -9.58 6.08 9.01
CA ARG A 83 -10.54 5.31 8.25
C ARG A 83 -10.54 5.75 6.79
N ILE A 84 -10.72 4.80 5.87
CA ILE A 84 -11.02 5.07 4.47
C ILE A 84 -12.54 5.26 4.34
N ASP A 85 -12.91 6.43 3.83
CA ASP A 85 -14.27 6.83 3.48
C ASP A 85 -14.41 6.74 1.95
N ILE A 86 -15.43 6.04 1.47
CA ILE A 86 -15.65 5.77 0.05
C ILE A 86 -17.02 6.33 -0.31
N ASP A 87 -17.06 7.20 -1.31
CA ASP A 87 -18.30 7.63 -1.95
C ASP A 87 -18.50 6.78 -3.21
N GLU A 88 -19.40 5.81 -3.14
CA GLU A 88 -19.62 4.88 -4.25
C GLU A 88 -20.37 5.51 -5.43
N ILE A 89 -21.08 6.62 -5.22
CA ILE A 89 -21.82 7.32 -6.27
C ILE A 89 -20.84 8.15 -7.11
N LEU A 90 -19.95 8.88 -6.45
CA LEU A 90 -18.94 9.71 -7.11
C LEU A 90 -17.68 8.91 -7.48
N ILE A 91 -17.56 7.68 -6.98
CA ILE A 91 -16.38 6.82 -7.14
C ILE A 91 -15.12 7.57 -6.66
N THR A 92 -15.23 8.12 -5.45
CA THR A 92 -14.12 8.80 -4.78
C THR A 92 -13.84 8.14 -3.45
N ALA A 93 -12.61 8.30 -2.95
CA ALA A 93 -12.27 7.85 -1.62
C ALA A 93 -11.33 8.85 -0.97
N ALA A 94 -11.39 8.92 0.36
CA ALA A 94 -10.50 9.73 1.16
C ALA A 94 -10.15 9.03 2.46
N ARG A 95 -8.96 9.28 2.96
CA ARG A 95 -8.54 8.87 4.29
C ARG A 95 -8.85 9.98 5.28
N ARG A 96 -9.52 9.63 6.37
CA ARG A 96 -10.00 10.59 7.37
C ARG A 96 -9.70 10.09 8.77
N ASN A 97 -9.26 11.02 9.62
CA ASN A 97 -9.21 10.80 11.05
C ASN A 97 -10.65 10.88 11.60
N PRO A 98 -11.23 9.81 12.17
CA PRO A 98 -12.62 9.76 12.60
C PRO A 98 -12.87 10.59 13.85
N THR A 99 -11.85 10.87 14.66
CA THR A 99 -11.97 11.69 15.88
C THR A 99 -12.06 13.18 15.55
N THR A 100 -11.30 13.64 14.55
CA THR A 100 -11.21 15.06 14.18
C THR A 100 -12.01 15.41 12.93
N GLY A 101 -12.40 14.42 12.12
CA GLY A 101 -13.00 14.61 10.80
C GLY A 101 -12.03 15.12 9.72
N LYS A 102 -10.75 15.35 10.05
CA LYS A 102 -9.76 15.88 9.11
C LYS A 102 -9.43 14.85 8.04
N THR A 103 -9.47 15.27 6.77
CA THR A 103 -8.97 14.48 5.65
C THR A 103 -7.44 14.52 5.62
N THR A 104 -6.82 13.35 5.64
CA THR A 104 -5.37 13.14 5.69
C THR A 104 -4.82 12.74 4.33
N PHE A 105 -5.65 12.12 3.49
CA PHE A 105 -5.31 11.75 2.13
C PHE A 105 -6.55 11.74 1.23
N VAL A 106 -6.40 12.12 -0.04
CA VAL A 106 -7.45 11.99 -1.06
C VAL A 106 -6.92 11.07 -2.14
N PHE A 107 -7.66 9.99 -2.42
CA PHE A 107 -7.28 9.04 -3.44
C PHE A 107 -7.60 9.61 -4.83
N ASP A 108 -6.74 9.34 -5.79
CA ASP A 108 -7.04 9.68 -7.18
C ASP A 108 -8.15 8.76 -7.70
N PRO A 109 -9.24 9.31 -8.27
CA PRO A 109 -10.40 8.53 -8.75
C PRO A 109 -10.06 7.38 -9.70
N VAL A 110 -8.98 7.49 -10.48
CA VAL A 110 -8.53 6.44 -11.39
C VAL A 110 -8.10 5.20 -10.61
N TYR A 111 -7.42 5.37 -9.48
CA TYR A 111 -6.98 4.26 -8.62
C TYR A 111 -8.09 3.78 -7.70
N VAL A 112 -9.01 4.66 -7.27
CA VAL A 112 -10.21 4.27 -6.48
C VAL A 112 -11.00 3.18 -7.18
N ARG A 113 -11.18 3.32 -8.50
CA ARG A 113 -11.91 2.35 -9.34
C ARG A 113 -11.33 0.95 -9.32
N VAL A 114 -10.05 0.81 -8.99
CA VAL A 114 -9.36 -0.49 -8.91
C VAL A 114 -9.19 -0.95 -7.47
N LEU A 115 -8.69 -0.07 -6.59
CA LEU A 115 -8.41 -0.38 -5.18
C LEU A 115 -9.68 -0.76 -4.41
N PHE A 116 -10.80 -0.11 -4.72
CA PHE A 116 -12.06 -0.28 -4.00
C PHE A 116 -13.18 -0.86 -4.86
N ALA A 117 -12.86 -1.39 -6.04
CA ALA A 117 -13.82 -1.94 -7.02
C ALA A 117 -14.85 -2.88 -6.37
N LYS A 118 -14.36 -3.86 -5.61
CA LYS A 118 -15.19 -4.85 -4.91
C LYS A 118 -16.14 -4.21 -3.88
N GLY A 119 -15.66 -3.21 -3.14
CA GLY A 119 -16.47 -2.49 -2.16
C GLY A 119 -17.56 -1.68 -2.83
N ILE A 120 -17.19 -0.92 -3.87
CA ILE A 120 -18.10 -0.10 -4.67
C ILE A 120 -19.16 -0.96 -5.36
N ASN A 121 -18.77 -2.05 -6.03
CA ASN A 121 -19.69 -2.98 -6.67
C ASN A 121 -20.66 -3.64 -5.67
N ARG A 122 -20.22 -3.91 -4.44
CA ARG A 122 -21.09 -4.46 -3.41
C ARG A 122 -22.16 -3.46 -2.97
N CYS A 123 -21.80 -2.18 -2.82
CA CYS A 123 -22.72 -1.13 -2.39
C CYS A 123 -23.60 -0.62 -3.55
N ASN A 124 -23.07 -0.59 -4.78
CA ASN A 124 -23.78 -0.20 -5.99
C ASN A 124 -23.48 -1.19 -7.14
N PRO A 125 -24.25 -2.29 -7.24
CA PRO A 125 -24.05 -3.35 -8.23
C PRO A 125 -24.20 -2.91 -9.69
N GLU A 126 -24.81 -1.75 -9.97
CA GLU A 126 -25.03 -1.26 -11.33
C GLU A 126 -23.75 -0.69 -11.96
N ILE A 127 -22.78 -0.22 -11.16
CA ILE A 127 -21.54 0.39 -11.65
C ILE A 127 -20.66 -0.63 -12.38
N LYS A 128 -20.58 -1.87 -11.87
CA LYS A 128 -19.83 -3.00 -12.46
C LYS A 128 -18.38 -2.64 -12.80
N LEU A 129 -17.66 -2.07 -11.83
CA LEU A 129 -16.23 -1.82 -11.96
C LEU A 129 -15.46 -3.13 -12.18
N PRO A 130 -14.41 -3.13 -13.01
CA PRO A 130 -13.55 -4.29 -13.17
C PRO A 130 -12.82 -4.60 -11.84
N GLU A 131 -12.96 -5.82 -11.36
CA GLU A 131 -12.24 -6.31 -10.19
C GLU A 131 -10.96 -7.02 -10.64
N TYR A 132 -9.81 -6.45 -10.28
CA TYR A 132 -8.51 -7.04 -10.56
C TYR A 132 -8.00 -7.76 -9.31
N PRO A 133 -7.37 -8.94 -9.45
CA PRO A 133 -6.67 -9.56 -8.33
C PRO A 133 -5.54 -8.65 -7.88
N PHE A 134 -5.59 -8.21 -6.63
CA PHE A 134 -4.59 -7.31 -6.04
C PHE A 134 -3.21 -7.98 -5.88
N ALA A 135 -3.19 -9.31 -5.75
CA ALA A 135 -2.06 -10.08 -5.22
C ALA A 135 -1.48 -11.12 -6.21
N GLY A 136 -1.36 -10.79 -7.50
CA GLY A 136 -0.66 -11.65 -8.46
C GLY A 136 0.86 -11.68 -8.23
N ASP A 137 1.64 -11.80 -9.31
CA ASP A 137 3.12 -11.74 -9.30
C ASP A 137 3.68 -10.38 -8.85
N TRP A 138 2.89 -9.52 -8.22
CA TRP A 138 3.22 -8.13 -7.90
C TRP A 138 3.41 -7.98 -6.40
N VAL A 139 2.89 -8.93 -5.63
CA VAL A 139 2.97 -8.91 -4.17
C VAL A 139 3.90 -10.03 -3.72
N VAL A 140 4.88 -9.69 -2.90
CA VAL A 140 5.71 -10.67 -2.18
C VAL A 140 5.28 -10.65 -0.73
N ASN A 141 4.90 -11.82 -0.21
CA ASN A 141 4.60 -12.03 1.20
C ASN A 141 5.86 -12.52 1.89
N TYR A 142 6.17 -11.91 3.04
CA TYR A 142 7.30 -12.29 3.88
C TYR A 142 6.79 -13.07 5.08
N ASP A 143 7.43 -14.20 5.36
CA ASP A 143 7.24 -14.89 6.63
C ASP A 143 8.00 -14.11 7.71
N LEU A 144 7.24 -13.45 8.59
CA LEU A 144 7.78 -12.65 9.69
C LEU A 144 7.94 -13.45 10.98
N GLY A 145 8.01 -14.80 10.91
CA GLY A 145 8.10 -15.69 12.07
C GLY A 145 8.99 -15.17 13.19
N ASP A 146 8.74 -15.61 14.44
CA ASP A 146 9.26 -15.09 15.73
C ASP A 146 10.77 -14.77 15.82
N GLY A 147 11.57 -15.15 14.82
CA GLY A 147 13.00 -14.92 14.69
C GLY A 147 13.44 -13.79 13.75
N VAL A 148 12.56 -12.95 13.18
CA VAL A 148 13.03 -11.71 12.51
C VAL A 148 13.68 -10.83 13.58
N LYS A 149 15.01 -10.89 13.64
CA LYS A 149 15.82 -10.03 14.50
C LYS A 149 15.60 -8.60 14.05
N VAL A 150 14.68 -7.91 14.73
CA VAL A 150 14.55 -6.47 14.69
C VAL A 150 15.97 -5.92 14.92
N PRO A 151 16.51 -5.07 14.03
CA PRO A 151 17.73 -4.36 14.33
C PRO A 151 17.47 -3.60 15.64
N LYS A 152 18.11 -4.01 16.74
CA LYS A 152 18.04 -3.26 18.00
C LYS A 152 18.65 -1.90 17.71
N GLY A 153 17.80 -0.89 17.54
CA GLY A 153 18.27 0.45 17.27
C GLY A 153 17.14 1.39 16.87
N VAL A 154 16.74 2.21 17.83
CA VAL A 154 15.89 3.42 17.72
C VAL A 154 14.38 3.17 17.81
N VAL A 155 13.91 3.12 19.07
CA VAL A 155 12.54 3.46 19.43
C VAL A 155 12.41 4.99 19.36
N ILE A 156 11.65 5.52 18.41
CA ILE A 156 11.23 6.93 18.45
C ILE A 156 9.93 7.00 19.25
N ARG A 157 10.03 7.39 20.53
CA ARG A 157 8.88 7.88 21.31
C ARG A 157 9.03 9.38 21.47
N ASN A 158 8.01 10.14 21.06
CA ASN A 158 7.88 11.58 21.28
C ASN A 158 9.09 12.43 20.84
N GLY A 159 9.68 12.14 19.68
CA GLY A 159 10.68 13.01 19.06
C GLY A 159 12.03 13.12 19.79
N VAL A 160 12.30 12.26 20.78
CA VAL A 160 13.60 12.24 21.47
C VAL A 160 14.31 10.92 21.19
N VAL A 161 15.45 11.02 20.51
CA VAL A 161 16.35 9.89 20.24
C VAL A 161 17.14 9.59 21.51
N ILE A 162 16.80 8.51 22.20
CA ILE A 162 17.63 7.99 23.29
C ILE A 162 18.52 6.89 22.72
N ARG A 163 19.84 7.15 22.71
CA ARG A 163 20.86 6.15 22.36
C ARG A 163 21.16 5.33 23.61
N SER A 164 21.09 4.00 23.51
CA SER A 164 21.73 3.10 24.48
C SER A 164 23.20 2.94 24.14
#